data_AF-A0A7K1KS43-F1
#
_entry.id   AF-A0A7K1KS43-F1
#
_cell.length_a   1.000
_cell.length_b   1.000
_cell.length_c   1.000
_cell.angle_alpha   90.00
_cell.angle_beta   90.00
_cell.angle_gamma   90.00
#
_symmetry.space_group_name_H-M   'P 1'
#
loop_
_entity.id
_entity.type
_entity.pdbx_description
1 polymer ?
#
loop_
_entity_poly.entity_id
_entity_poly.type
_entity_poly.pdbx_seq_one_letter_code
_entity_poly.pdbx_strand_id
1 'polypeptide(L)'
;MSLASYIWRWEIEVNFRDEKTLLGLGEAQVRTSRSVETLTPFLAAVYALLLLAIEKVGGRRRTLPPPAWLHQRLDGQPRTSTAQALREFRTEVWGDALMGRNKSSFMNTSTSFMKPIHLENCAASAVCYATR
;
A
#
# COMPACT_ATOMS: atom_id res chain seq x y z
N MET A 1 21.51 -28.56 3.30
CA MET A 1 20.26 -27.85 2.94
C MET A 1 20.21 -27.73 1.43
N SER A 2 19.07 -28.02 0.79
CA SER A 2 18.89 -27.81 -0.65
C SER A 2 18.64 -26.32 -0.94
N LEU A 3 18.86 -25.90 -2.20
CA LEU A 3 18.57 -24.53 -2.64
C LEU A 3 17.09 -24.15 -2.39
N ALA A 4 16.17 -25.09 -2.57
CA ALA A 4 14.74 -24.88 -2.33
C ALA A 4 14.44 -24.53 -0.86
N SER A 5 15.07 -25.22 0.10
CA SER A 5 14.89 -24.93 1.53
C SER A 5 15.39 -23.53 1.90
N TYR A 6 16.45 -23.05 1.27
CA TYR A 6 16.95 -21.70 1.50
C TYR A 6 15.98 -20.64 0.98
N ILE A 7 15.42 -20.85 -0.22
CA ILE A 7 14.45 -19.94 -0.84
C ILE A 7 13.19 -19.80 0.02
N TRP A 8 12.61 -20.92 0.48
CA TRP A 8 11.40 -20.88 1.33
C TRP A 8 11.63 -20.16 2.66
N ARG A 9 12.78 -20.38 3.28
CA ARG A 9 13.14 -19.68 4.52
C ARG A 9 13.25 -18.17 4.29
N TRP A 10 13.86 -17.77 3.18
CA TRP A 10 14.00 -16.36 2.82
C TRP A 10 12.64 -15.71 2.50
N GLU A 11 11.73 -16.43 1.83
CA GLU A 11 10.37 -15.95 1.55
C GLU A 11 9.60 -15.64 2.85
N ILE A 12 9.76 -16.48 3.88
CA ILE A 12 9.20 -16.22 5.22
C ILE A 12 9.80 -14.95 5.84
N GLU A 13 11.12 -14.74 5.73
CA GLU A 13 11.78 -13.53 6.24
C GLU A 13 11.28 -12.25 5.54
N VAL A 14 11.03 -12.33 4.23
CA VAL A 14 10.47 -11.21 3.45
C VAL A 14 9.04 -10.91 3.90
N ASN A 15 8.21 -11.93 4.12
CA ASN A 15 6.85 -11.73 4.63
C ASN A 15 6.85 -11.06 6.01
N PHE A 16 7.71 -11.48 6.94
CA PHE A 16 7.83 -10.83 8.25
C PHE A 16 8.32 -9.39 8.16
N ARG A 17 9.22 -9.08 7.21
CA ARG A 17 9.64 -7.70 6.95
C ARG A 17 8.46 -6.86 6.46
N ASP A 18 7.69 -7.38 5.51
CA ASP A 18 6.55 -6.67 4.93
C ASP A 18 5.44 -6.44 5.94
N GLU A 19 5.11 -7.42 6.78
CA GLU A 19 4.13 -7.27 7.86
C GLU A 19 4.55 -6.19 8.88
N LYS A 20 5.86 -6.12 9.21
CA LYS A 20 6.38 -5.09 10.13
C LYS A 20 6.37 -3.71 9.50
N THR A 21 6.85 -3.58 8.26
CA THR A 21 7.03 -2.27 7.61
C THR A 21 5.73 -1.72 7.03
N LEU A 22 4.92 -2.55 6.37
CA LEU A 22 3.71 -2.11 5.65
C LEU A 22 2.48 -2.07 6.56
N LEU A 23 2.33 -3.04 7.46
CA LEU A 23 1.17 -3.14 8.35
C LEU A 23 1.45 -2.64 9.78
N GLY A 24 2.71 -2.35 10.12
CA GLY A 24 3.06 -1.82 11.43
C GLY A 24 2.98 -2.85 12.56
N LEU A 25 3.18 -4.14 12.27
CA LEU A 25 3.13 -5.20 13.28
C LEU A 25 4.02 -4.93 14.50
N GLY A 26 5.19 -4.30 14.30
CA GLY A 26 6.12 -3.96 15.39
C GLY A 26 5.76 -2.71 16.20
N GLU A 27 4.74 -1.95 15.78
CA GLU A 27 4.44 -0.61 16.27
C GLU A 27 3.12 -0.55 17.06
N ALA A 28 2.42 -1.66 17.13
CA ALA A 28 1.13 -1.74 17.81
C ALA A 28 1.28 -1.45 19.30
N GLN A 29 0.67 -0.35 19.75
CA GLN A 29 0.68 0.10 21.14
C GLN A 29 -0.31 -0.71 21.97
N VAL A 30 0.06 -1.97 22.23
CA VAL A 30 -0.76 -2.92 22.96
C VAL A 30 -0.29 -3.00 24.42
N ARG A 31 -1.21 -2.80 25.36
CA ARG A 31 -0.90 -2.75 26.81
C ARG A 31 -1.15 -4.06 27.56
N THR A 32 -1.80 -5.03 26.93
CA THR A 32 -2.22 -6.30 27.56
C THR A 32 -1.62 -7.48 26.82
N SER A 33 -1.08 -8.46 27.54
CA SER A 33 -0.47 -9.69 26.97
C SER A 33 -1.39 -10.40 25.97
N ARG A 34 -2.66 -10.60 26.36
CA ARG A 34 -3.67 -11.22 25.50
C ARG A 34 -3.82 -10.52 24.15
N SER A 35 -3.76 -9.19 24.14
CA SER A 35 -3.89 -8.41 22.91
C SER A 35 -2.67 -8.57 22.02
N VAL A 36 -1.45 -8.72 22.58
CA VAL A 36 -0.21 -8.99 21.82
C VAL A 36 -0.30 -10.36 21.14
N GLU A 37 -0.78 -11.37 21.87
CA GLU A 37 -0.97 -12.73 21.37
C GLU A 37 -2.01 -12.79 20.23
N THR A 38 -3.09 -12.00 20.31
CA THR A 38 -4.13 -11.99 19.27
C THR A 38 -3.80 -11.13 18.06
N LEU A 39 -3.00 -10.08 18.24
CA LEU A 39 -2.70 -9.11 17.18
C LEU A 39 -1.87 -9.75 16.07
N THR A 40 -0.84 -10.51 16.43
CA THR A 40 0.09 -11.13 15.49
C THR A 40 -0.62 -12.07 14.49
N PRO A 41 -1.41 -13.08 14.92
CA PRO A 41 -2.13 -13.94 13.99
C PRO A 41 -3.20 -13.20 13.19
N PHE A 42 -3.82 -12.17 13.78
CA PHE A 42 -4.79 -11.34 13.07
C PHE A 42 -4.13 -10.57 11.91
N LEU A 43 -2.99 -9.92 12.15
CA LEU A 43 -2.26 -9.18 11.11
C LEU A 43 -1.73 -10.10 10.01
N ALA A 44 -1.22 -11.28 10.36
CA ALA A 44 -0.81 -12.28 9.39
C ALA A 44 -1.98 -12.73 8.50
N ALA A 45 -3.18 -12.91 9.08
CA ALA A 45 -4.39 -13.22 8.32
C ALA A 45 -4.81 -12.08 7.38
N VAL A 46 -4.76 -10.83 7.84
CA VAL A 46 -5.04 -9.64 7.01
C VAL A 46 -4.04 -9.53 5.86
N TYR A 47 -2.76 -9.79 6.10
CA TYR A 47 -1.73 -9.81 5.08
C TYR A 47 -2.00 -10.90 4.03
N ALA A 48 -2.33 -12.11 4.45
CA ALA A 48 -2.70 -13.20 3.55
C ALA A 48 -3.93 -12.86 2.69
N LEU A 49 -4.95 -12.21 3.27
CA LEU A 49 -6.12 -11.74 2.53
C LEU A 49 -5.76 -10.67 1.50
N LEU A 50 -4.86 -9.74 1.84
CA LEU A 50 -4.36 -8.74 0.89
C LEU A 50 -3.64 -9.41 -0.28
N LEU A 51 -2.73 -10.35 -0.02
CA LEU A 51 -2.03 -11.09 -1.07
C LEU A 51 -3.00 -11.87 -1.98
N LEU A 52 -4.00 -12.51 -1.39
CA LEU A 52 -5.04 -13.22 -2.13
C LEU A 52 -5.88 -12.28 -3.01
N ALA A 53 -6.20 -11.09 -2.51
CA ALA A 53 -6.94 -10.09 -3.28
C ALA A 53 -6.12 -9.59 -4.48
N ILE A 54 -4.81 -9.35 -4.29
CA ILE A 54 -3.90 -8.94 -5.37
C ILE A 54 -3.87 -9.98 -6.49
N GLU A 55 -3.73 -11.26 -6.12
CA GLU A 55 -3.71 -12.36 -7.08
C GLU A 55 -5.02 -12.44 -7.86
N LYS A 56 -6.17 -12.27 -7.19
CA LYS A 56 -7.48 -12.28 -7.84
C LYS A 56 -7.72 -11.09 -8.78
N VAL A 57 -7.19 -9.92 -8.46
CA VAL A 57 -7.33 -8.70 -9.28
C VAL A 57 -6.32 -8.67 -10.44
N GLY A 58 -5.29 -9.51 -10.40
CA GLY A 58 -4.32 -9.67 -11.48
C GLY A 58 -3.40 -8.47 -11.69
N GLY A 59 -3.33 -7.56 -10.70
CA GLY A 59 -2.34 -6.48 -10.61
C GLY A 59 -2.27 -5.49 -11.78
N ARG A 60 -3.34 -5.39 -12.60
CA ARG A 60 -3.33 -4.63 -13.86
C ARG A 60 -4.17 -3.35 -13.83
N ARG A 61 -5.14 -3.23 -12.93
CA ARG A 61 -6.00 -2.05 -12.85
C ARG A 61 -5.47 -1.06 -11.82
N ARG A 62 -4.59 -0.17 -12.29
CA ARG A 62 -4.10 0.95 -11.48
C ARG A 62 -5.09 2.11 -11.54
N THR A 63 -5.71 2.42 -10.41
CA THR A 63 -6.62 3.58 -10.29
C THR A 63 -5.87 4.87 -10.00
N LEU A 64 -4.62 4.78 -9.55
CA LEU A 64 -3.83 5.92 -9.13
C LEU A 64 -2.58 6.08 -10.00
N PRO A 65 -2.18 7.32 -10.30
CA PRO A 65 -0.88 7.54 -10.91
C PRO A 65 0.23 7.15 -9.92
N PRO A 66 1.38 6.65 -10.40
CA PRO A 66 2.56 6.47 -9.56
C PRO A 66 3.05 7.82 -9.03
N PRO A 67 3.75 7.85 -7.88
CA PRO A 67 4.30 9.10 -7.37
C PRO A 67 5.37 9.64 -8.33
N ALA A 68 5.55 10.96 -8.36
CA ALA A 68 6.42 11.64 -9.32
C ALA A 68 7.90 11.18 -9.27
N TRP A 69 8.37 10.75 -8.10
CA TRP A 69 9.72 10.22 -7.90
C TRP A 69 9.87 8.75 -8.32
N LEU A 70 8.77 8.03 -8.51
CA LEU A 70 8.79 6.68 -9.05
C LEU A 70 8.85 6.80 -10.57
N HIS A 71 10.07 6.89 -11.11
CA HIS A 71 10.30 6.90 -12.55
C HIS A 71 9.58 5.71 -13.19
N GLN A 72 8.56 6.04 -13.97
CA GLN A 72 7.73 5.08 -14.67
C GLN A 72 8.58 4.26 -15.64
N ARG A 73 8.90 3.02 -15.29
CA ARG A 73 8.99 1.96 -16.32
C ARG A 73 7.56 1.58 -16.66
N LEU A 74 6.90 2.43 -17.45
CA LEU A 74 5.54 2.24 -17.95
C LEU A 74 5.40 1.00 -18.83
N ASP A 75 6.49 0.58 -19.46
CA ASP A 75 6.48 -0.52 -20.39
C ASP A 75 6.98 -1.80 -19.71
N GLY A 76 6.05 -2.61 -19.21
CA GLY A 76 6.32 -4.04 -18.97
C GLY A 76 6.56 -4.50 -17.53
N GLN A 77 6.05 -3.81 -16.50
CA GLN A 77 5.99 -4.39 -15.14
C GLN A 77 4.60 -5.02 -14.89
N PRO A 78 4.43 -6.34 -15.12
CA PRO A 78 3.13 -7.01 -14.96
C PRO A 78 2.73 -7.25 -13.50
N ARG A 79 3.66 -7.13 -12.54
CA ARG A 79 3.43 -7.49 -11.14
C ARG A 79 3.18 -6.23 -10.30
N THR A 80 2.05 -6.22 -9.58
CA THR A 80 1.77 -5.22 -8.54
C THR A 80 2.58 -5.58 -7.28
N SER A 81 3.30 -4.61 -6.72
CA SER A 81 3.97 -4.81 -5.43
C SER A 81 2.97 -4.72 -4.27
N THR A 82 3.25 -5.39 -3.15
CA THR A 82 2.38 -5.36 -1.97
C THR A 82 2.11 -3.94 -1.47
N ALA A 83 3.13 -3.07 -1.51
CA ALA A 83 2.99 -1.65 -1.16
C ALA A 83 2.08 -0.88 -2.15
N GLN A 84 2.16 -1.17 -3.45
CA GLN A 84 1.27 -0.58 -4.45
C GLN A 84 -0.19 -1.01 -4.23
N ALA A 85 -0.41 -2.30 -3.98
CA ALA A 85 -1.73 -2.83 -3.69
C ALA A 85 -2.33 -2.25 -2.41
N LEU A 86 -1.53 -2.11 -1.35
CA LEU A 86 -1.97 -1.49 -0.10
C LEU A 86 -2.37 -0.02 -0.31
N ARG A 87 -1.61 0.68 -1.15
CA ARG A 87 -1.93 2.04 -1.57
C ARG A 87 -3.25 2.10 -2.33
N GLU A 88 -3.46 1.26 -3.32
CA GLU A 88 -4.72 1.17 -4.07
C GLU A 88 -5.89 0.86 -3.13
N PHE A 89 -5.75 -0.16 -2.27
CA PHE A 89 -6.74 -0.52 -1.26
C PHE A 89 -7.09 0.66 -0.34
N ARG A 90 -6.08 1.40 0.14
CA ARG A 90 -6.32 2.61 0.96
C ARG A 90 -7.15 3.64 0.20
N THR A 91 -6.90 3.84 -1.09
CA THR A 91 -7.69 4.81 -1.87
C THR A 91 -9.10 4.35 -2.17
N GLU A 92 -9.34 3.04 -2.21
CA GLU A 92 -10.69 2.51 -2.32
C GLU A 92 -11.45 2.70 -1.01
N VAL A 93 -10.83 2.38 0.13
CA VAL A 93 -11.44 2.53 1.46
C VAL A 93 -11.64 3.99 1.84
N TRP A 94 -10.60 4.82 1.68
CA TRP A 94 -10.60 6.21 2.09
C TRP A 94 -11.10 7.17 1.01
N GLY A 95 -11.26 6.70 -0.23
CA GLY A 95 -11.74 7.52 -1.34
C GLY A 95 -13.11 8.12 -1.06
N ASP A 96 -14.05 7.32 -0.58
CA ASP A 96 -15.39 7.81 -0.31
C ASP A 96 -15.43 8.83 0.85
N ALA A 97 -14.59 8.63 1.87
CA ALA A 97 -14.57 9.46 3.08
C ALA A 97 -13.73 10.75 2.96
N LEU A 98 -12.58 10.70 2.26
CA LEU A 98 -11.65 11.81 2.16
C LEU A 98 -11.71 12.54 0.81
N MET A 99 -12.26 11.91 -0.23
CA MET A 99 -12.11 12.35 -1.63
C MET A 99 -13.45 12.62 -2.33
N GLY A 100 -14.57 12.25 -1.69
CA GLY A 100 -15.88 12.20 -2.34
C GLY A 100 -15.93 11.16 -3.47
N ARG A 101 -17.10 10.95 -4.06
CA ARG A 101 -17.31 9.94 -5.12
C ARG A 101 -16.46 10.15 -6.40
N ASN A 102 -15.77 11.28 -6.54
CA ASN A 102 -15.08 11.67 -7.77
C ASN A 102 -13.56 11.74 -7.57
N LYS A 103 -12.86 10.70 -8.03
CA LYS A 103 -11.40 10.54 -7.91
C LYS A 103 -10.58 11.39 -8.91
N SER A 104 -11.25 12.11 -9.81
CA SER A 104 -10.62 12.88 -10.92
C SER A 104 -9.94 14.17 -10.48
N SER A 105 -10.29 14.74 -9.32
CA SER A 105 -9.76 16.03 -8.86
C SER A 105 -8.35 15.97 -8.26
N PHE A 106 -7.77 14.79 -8.06
CA PHE A 106 -6.48 14.61 -7.37
C PHE A 106 -5.28 15.14 -8.15
N MET A 107 -5.42 15.30 -9.46
CA MET A 107 -4.39 15.79 -10.37
C MET A 107 -5.07 16.59 -11.47
N ASN A 108 -5.74 17.70 -11.12
CA ASN A 108 -6.00 18.70 -12.13
C ASN A 108 -4.63 19.35 -12.43
N THR A 109 -3.99 18.99 -13.54
CA THR A 109 -2.93 19.81 -14.13
C THR A 109 -3.58 21.09 -14.65
N SER A 110 -4.02 21.93 -13.72
CA SER A 110 -4.41 23.29 -14.05
C SER A 110 -3.14 23.95 -14.60
N THR A 111 -3.18 24.29 -15.88
CA THR A 111 -2.19 25.13 -16.56
C THR A 111 -2.27 26.54 -15.98
N SER A 112 -1.90 26.68 -14.70
CA SER A 112 -1.76 27.97 -14.07
C SER A 112 -0.33 28.46 -14.32
N PHE A 113 -0.20 29.63 -14.92
CA PHE A 113 1.07 30.32 -15.10
C PHE A 113 1.69 30.80 -13.76
N MET A 114 0.97 30.63 -12.64
CA MET A 114 1.50 30.78 -11.29
C MET A 114 1.57 29.43 -10.58
N LYS A 115 2.68 29.19 -9.87
CA LYS A 115 2.85 28.03 -8.99
C LYS A 115 1.61 27.95 -8.07
N PRO A 116 0.78 26.89 -8.16
CA PRO A 116 -0.33 26.74 -7.24
C PRO A 116 0.20 26.65 -5.80
N ILE A 117 -0.59 27.12 -4.83
CA ILE A 117 -0.23 26.96 -3.42
C ILE A 117 -0.21 25.45 -3.14
N HIS A 118 0.95 24.93 -2.71
CA HIS A 118 1.26 23.49 -2.67
C HIS A 118 0.36 22.66 -1.71
N LEU A 119 -0.59 23.30 -1.02
CA LEU A 119 -1.36 22.70 0.08
C LEU A 119 -2.76 22.23 -0.32
N GLU A 120 -3.27 22.57 -1.50
CA GLU A 120 -4.60 22.11 -1.93
C GLU A 120 -4.58 20.58 -2.14
N ASN A 121 -5.48 19.86 -1.46
CA ASN A 121 -5.61 18.40 -1.50
C ASN A 121 -4.40 17.57 -1.01
N CYS A 122 -3.40 18.21 -0.40
CA CYS A 122 -2.16 17.56 0.02
C CYS A 122 -2.38 16.50 1.11
N ALA A 123 -3.35 16.70 2.02
CA ALA A 123 -3.61 15.76 3.11
C ALA A 123 -4.22 14.43 2.62
N ALA A 124 -5.24 14.49 1.76
CA ALA A 124 -5.89 13.28 1.23
C ALA A 124 -4.94 12.50 0.30
N SER A 125 -4.15 13.21 -0.50
CA SER A 125 -3.09 12.61 -1.30
C SER A 125 -2.02 11.96 -0.41
N ALA A 126 -1.57 12.65 0.65
CA ALA A 126 -0.59 12.11 1.60
C ALA A 126 -1.06 10.80 2.23
N VAL A 127 -2.32 10.67 2.66
CA VAL A 127 -2.85 9.41 3.22
C VAL A 127 -2.76 8.25 2.22
N CYS A 128 -2.97 8.53 0.94
CA CYS A 128 -3.01 7.53 -0.12
C CYS A 128 -1.62 7.12 -0.60
N TYR A 129 -0.66 8.05 -0.62
CA TYR A 129 0.73 7.78 -1.01
C TYR A 129 1.65 7.50 0.18
N ALA A 130 1.18 7.62 1.43
CA ALA A 130 1.96 7.37 2.61
C ALA A 130 2.43 5.91 2.65
N THR A 131 3.71 5.73 2.41
CA THR A 131 4.47 4.54 2.80
C THR A 131 5.18 4.89 4.11
N ARG A 132 5.10 4.00 5.10
CA ARG A 132 5.95 4.12 6.30
C ARG A 132 7.40 3.81 5.94
#